data_AF-A0A1B6I9X8-F1
#
_entry.id   AF-A0A1B6I9X8-F1
#
_cell.length_a   1.000
_cell.length_b   1.000
_cell.length_c   1.000
_cell.angle_alpha   90.00
_cell.angle_beta   90.00
_cell.angle_gamma   90.00
#
_symmetry.space_group_name_H-M   'P 1'
#
loop_
_entity.id
_entity.type
_entity.pdbx_description
1 polymer ?
#
loop_
_entity_poly.entity_id
_entity_poly.type
_entity_poly.pdbx_seq_one_letter_code
_entity_poly.pdbx_strand_id
1 'polypeptide(L)'
;NTVIRELLGKKLTSRHRKDLDEVSEKTGVSLKSCRRQFDNVKRVFKTVEELQGSVVTNIKNLFLLPDELARRYGAVVFIACMRFETGKRKLQYLSFPDFYYCALAIMTHWTYAESSPDFDDTDLDREFLL
;
A
#
# COMPACT_ATOMS: atom_id res chain seq x y z
N ASN A 1 4.56 3.10 10.95
CA ASN A 1 5.06 4.25 10.18
C ASN A 1 3.94 5.29 10.07
N THR A 2 4.05 6.38 10.83
CA THR A 2 3.01 7.41 10.99
C THR A 2 2.77 8.21 9.71
N VAL A 3 3.80 8.43 8.89
CA VAL A 3 3.66 9.12 7.59
C VAL A 3 2.86 8.26 6.63
N ILE A 4 3.21 6.98 6.47
CA ILE A 4 2.49 6.07 5.56
C ILE A 4 1.00 5.98 5.92
N ARG A 5 0.65 5.98 7.21
CA ARG A 5 -0.74 6.03 7.67
C ARG A 5 -1.51 7.23 7.09
N GLU A 6 -0.88 8.40 7.02
CA GLU A 6 -1.46 9.62 6.46
C GLU A 6 -1.50 9.65 4.93
N LEU A 7 -0.72 8.78 4.28
CA LEU A 7 -0.73 8.63 2.82
C LEU A 7 -1.83 7.66 2.35
N LEU A 8 -2.26 6.72 3.20
CA LEU A 8 -3.31 5.77 2.84
C LEU A 8 -4.61 6.48 2.47
N GLY A 9 -5.31 6.00 1.46
CA GLY A 9 -6.59 6.57 0.98
C GLY A 9 -6.44 7.86 0.17
N LYS A 10 -5.23 8.44 0.06
CA LYS A 10 -4.94 9.55 -0.84
C LYS A 10 -4.50 9.01 -2.20
N LYS A 11 -4.85 9.72 -3.29
CA LYS A 11 -4.35 9.35 -4.62
C LYS A 11 -2.85 9.60 -4.70
N LEU A 12 -2.07 8.67 -5.25
CA LEU A 12 -0.61 8.78 -5.40
C LEU A 12 -0.20 9.68 -6.58
N THR A 13 -0.74 10.90 -6.65
CA THR A 13 -0.53 11.86 -7.74
C THR A 13 0.45 12.97 -7.35
N SER A 14 1.05 13.65 -8.34
CA SER A 14 1.94 14.81 -8.09
C SER A 14 1.28 15.96 -7.32
N ARG A 15 -0.06 16.07 -7.37
CA ARG A 15 -0.82 17.07 -6.61
C ARG A 15 -0.67 16.86 -5.10
N HIS A 16 -0.88 15.64 -4.61
CA HIS A 16 -0.80 15.29 -3.18
C HIS A 16 0.61 15.40 -2.58
N ARG A 17 1.64 15.50 -3.43
CA ARG A 17 3.01 15.79 -2.98
C ARG A 17 3.13 17.21 -2.40
N LYS A 18 2.33 18.16 -2.90
CA LYS A 18 2.33 19.56 -2.44
C LYS A 18 1.64 19.73 -1.09
N ASP A 19 0.77 18.79 -0.71
CA ASP A 19 -0.02 18.84 0.53
C ASP A 19 0.66 18.05 1.67
N LEU A 20 1.98 17.84 1.59
CA LEU A 20 2.75 17.10 2.60
C LEU A 20 3.18 17.97 3.78
N ASP A 21 2.95 19.28 3.72
CA ASP A 21 3.19 20.21 4.83
C ASP A 21 2.30 19.86 6.04
N GLU A 22 0.99 19.63 5.82
CA GLU A 22 0.06 19.17 6.86
C GLU A 22 0.48 17.81 7.47
N VAL A 23 0.99 16.89 6.64
CA VAL A 23 1.47 15.58 7.10
C VAL A 23 2.73 15.74 7.96
N SER A 24 3.63 16.65 7.56
CA SER A 24 4.84 17.00 8.31
C SER A 24 4.47 17.55 9.69
N GLU A 25 3.55 18.51 9.75
CA GLU A 25 3.08 19.11 11.01
C GLU A 25 2.41 18.06 11.91
N LYS A 26 1.48 17.28 11.37
CA LYS A 26 0.72 16.27 12.13
C LYS A 26 1.61 15.16 12.70
N THR A 27 2.62 14.73 11.96
CA THR A 27 3.46 13.58 12.36
C THR A 27 4.74 13.99 13.09
N GLY A 28 5.11 15.27 13.07
CA GLY A 28 6.40 15.77 13.55
C GLY A 28 7.60 15.30 12.71
N VAL A 29 7.38 14.63 11.57
CA VAL A 29 8.44 14.16 10.67
C VAL A 29 8.79 15.26 9.69
N SER A 30 10.08 15.48 9.43
CA SER A 30 10.50 16.53 8.49
C SER A 30 9.86 16.40 7.10
N LEU A 31 9.45 17.53 6.54
CA LEU A 31 8.85 17.62 5.19
C LEU A 31 9.69 16.91 4.13
N LYS A 32 11.03 17.00 4.20
CA LYS A 32 11.95 16.29 3.30
C LYS A 32 11.77 14.77 3.39
N SER A 33 11.62 14.23 4.60
CA SER A 33 11.38 12.80 4.81
C SER A 33 9.98 12.39 4.35
N CYS A 34 8.94 13.19 4.63
CA CYS A 34 7.58 12.96 4.14
C CYS A 34 7.54 12.89 2.60
N ARG A 35 8.18 13.86 1.93
CA ARG A 35 8.33 13.90 0.47
C ARG A 35 9.04 12.66 -0.08
N ARG A 36 10.13 12.22 0.55
CA ARG A 36 10.87 11.01 0.14
C ARG A 36 10.02 9.75 0.29
N GLN A 37 9.30 9.60 1.41
CA GLN A 37 8.41 8.46 1.63
C GLN A 37 7.29 8.40 0.60
N PHE A 38 6.66 9.55 0.30
CA PHE A 38 5.67 9.66 -0.76
C PHE A 38 6.23 9.27 -2.14
N ASP A 39 7.41 9.76 -2.51
CA ASP A 39 8.02 9.44 -3.80
C ASP A 39 8.33 7.95 -3.92
N ASN A 40 8.84 7.34 -2.84
CA ASN A 40 9.11 5.91 -2.82
C ASN A 40 7.82 5.10 -3.02
N VAL A 41 6.76 5.40 -2.26
CA VAL A 41 5.46 4.73 -2.39
C VAL A 41 4.90 4.90 -3.80
N LYS A 42 4.90 6.12 -4.32
CA LYS A 42 4.39 6.43 -5.66
C LYS A 42 5.17 5.69 -6.75
N ARG A 43 6.51 5.65 -6.63
CA ARG A 43 7.35 4.93 -7.60
C ARG A 43 7.06 3.43 -7.57
N VAL A 44 6.99 2.84 -6.38
CA VAL A 44 6.68 1.41 -6.24
C VAL A 44 5.30 1.10 -6.83
N PHE A 45 4.27 1.85 -6.43
CA PHE A 45 2.90 1.69 -6.93
C PHE A 45 2.85 1.72 -8.46
N LYS A 46 3.38 2.78 -9.08
CA LYS A 46 3.38 2.93 -10.54
C LYS A 46 4.14 1.84 -11.29
N THR A 47 5.14 1.23 -10.65
CA THR A 47 5.92 0.16 -11.27
C THR A 47 5.17 -1.17 -11.25
N VAL A 48 4.28 -1.41 -10.28
CA VAL A 48 3.69 -2.73 -10.06
C VAL A 48 2.18 -2.78 -10.20
N GLU A 49 1.46 -1.65 -10.27
CA GLU A 49 -0.01 -1.61 -10.32
C GLU A 49 -0.62 -2.27 -11.56
N GLU A 50 0.14 -2.44 -12.64
CA GLU A 50 -0.29 -3.09 -13.89
C GLU A 50 0.43 -4.43 -14.14
N LEU A 51 1.29 -4.87 -13.21
CA LEU A 51 2.03 -6.12 -13.37
C LEU A 51 1.21 -7.29 -12.88
N GLN A 52 1.27 -8.39 -13.62
CA GLN A 52 0.65 -9.65 -13.22
C GLN A 52 1.45 -10.37 -12.12
N GLY A 53 0.74 -11.20 -11.38
CA GLY A 53 1.28 -12.06 -10.34
C GLY A 53 1.66 -11.32 -9.07
N SER A 54 2.48 -11.97 -8.23
CA SER A 54 2.54 -11.49 -6.85
C SER A 54 3.15 -10.09 -6.69
N VAL A 55 2.36 -9.16 -6.15
CA VAL A 55 2.78 -7.77 -5.91
C VAL A 55 4.03 -7.73 -5.03
N VAL A 56 4.08 -8.54 -3.97
CA VAL A 56 5.24 -8.58 -3.06
C VAL A 56 6.49 -9.09 -3.78
N THR A 57 6.36 -10.13 -4.60
CA THR A 57 7.46 -10.71 -5.38
C THR A 57 7.96 -9.72 -6.43
N ASN A 58 7.04 -9.05 -7.14
CA ASN A 58 7.36 -8.00 -8.12
C ASN A 58 8.14 -6.85 -7.46
N ILE A 59 7.69 -6.37 -6.30
CA ILE A 59 8.39 -5.31 -5.55
C ILE A 59 9.79 -5.77 -5.13
N LYS A 60 9.90 -6.97 -4.55
CA LYS A 60 11.16 -7.54 -4.07
C LYS A 60 12.19 -7.64 -5.19
N ASN A 61 11.79 -8.16 -6.34
CA ASN A 61 12.69 -8.42 -7.46
C ASN A 61 13.06 -7.15 -8.23
N LEU A 62 12.12 -6.21 -8.43
CA LEU A 62 12.36 -4.99 -9.20
C LEU A 62 13.11 -3.91 -8.40
N PHE A 63 12.88 -3.85 -7.08
CA PHE A 63 13.51 -2.84 -6.21
C PHE A 63 14.63 -3.40 -5.32
N LEU A 64 14.88 -4.72 -5.37
CA LEU A 64 15.91 -5.41 -4.59
C LEU A 64 15.76 -5.15 -3.08
N LEU A 65 14.52 -5.16 -2.59
CA LEU A 65 14.21 -4.86 -1.20
C LEU A 65 14.21 -6.13 -0.34
N PRO A 66 14.54 -6.01 0.97
CA PRO A 66 14.29 -7.08 1.92
C PRO A 66 12.80 -7.48 1.95
N ASP A 67 12.55 -8.76 2.25
CA ASP A 67 11.21 -9.36 2.22
C ASP A 67 10.18 -8.57 3.04
N GLU A 68 10.54 -8.20 4.27
CA GLU A 68 9.67 -7.43 5.15
C GLU A 68 9.30 -6.06 4.56
N LEU A 69 10.26 -5.39 3.93
CA LEU A 69 10.01 -4.08 3.33
C LEU A 69 9.17 -4.19 2.06
N ALA A 70 9.40 -5.23 1.26
CA ALA A 70 8.57 -5.54 0.09
C ALA A 70 7.12 -5.80 0.51
N ARG A 71 6.86 -6.57 1.58
CA ARG A 71 5.51 -6.79 2.12
C ARG A 71 4.84 -5.50 2.58
N ARG A 72 5.57 -4.61 3.25
CA ARG A 72 5.02 -3.31 3.70
C ARG A 72 4.62 -2.43 2.52
N TYR A 73 5.41 -2.38 1.44
CA TYR A 73 5.01 -1.67 0.22
C TYR A 73 3.87 -2.38 -0.50
N GLY A 74 3.89 -3.71 -0.57
CA GLY A 74 2.82 -4.51 -1.17
C GLY A 74 1.46 -4.24 -0.53
N ALA A 75 1.40 -4.19 0.81
CA ALA A 75 0.19 -3.80 1.51
C ALA A 75 -0.31 -2.40 1.14
N VAL A 76 0.59 -1.42 0.97
CA VAL A 76 0.21 -0.06 0.54
C VAL A 76 -0.36 -0.07 -0.88
N VAL A 77 0.25 -0.82 -1.80
CA VAL A 77 -0.24 -0.99 -3.18
C VAL A 77 -1.62 -1.65 -3.17
N PHE A 78 -1.77 -2.78 -2.46
CA PHE A 78 -3.03 -3.51 -2.36
C PHE A 78 -4.17 -2.63 -1.82
N ILE A 79 -3.95 -1.92 -0.72
CA ILE A 79 -4.93 -0.98 -0.13
C ILE A 79 -5.34 0.10 -1.16
N ALA A 80 -4.40 0.57 -1.99
CA ALA A 80 -4.66 1.58 -3.00
C ALA A 80 -5.45 1.01 -4.20
N CYS A 81 -5.08 -0.17 -4.71
CA CYS A 81 -5.78 -0.85 -5.81
C CYS A 81 -7.21 -1.21 -5.41
N MET A 82 -7.39 -1.76 -4.20
CA MET A 82 -8.69 -2.13 -3.64
C MET A 82 -9.52 -0.95 -3.13
N ARG A 83 -8.97 0.28 -3.18
CA ARG A 83 -9.65 1.53 -2.80
C ARG A 83 -10.24 1.51 -1.39
N PHE A 84 -9.49 1.01 -0.41
CA PHE A 84 -9.95 0.97 0.98
C PHE A 84 -10.25 2.39 1.51
N GLU A 85 -11.38 2.54 2.21
CA GLU A 85 -11.76 3.81 2.84
C GLU A 85 -11.04 4.02 4.18
N THR A 86 -9.77 4.40 4.18
CA THR A 86 -8.95 4.54 5.40
C THR A 86 -9.12 5.87 6.16
N GLY A 87 -9.84 6.82 5.57
CA GLY A 87 -10.00 8.19 6.07
C GLY A 87 -11.24 8.46 6.93
N LYS A 88 -12.13 7.47 7.13
CA LYS A 88 -13.36 7.66 7.92
C LYS A 88 -13.03 7.97 9.38
N ARG A 89 -13.81 8.86 10.02
CA ARG A 89 -13.62 9.26 11.43
C ARG A 89 -13.54 8.05 12.37
N LYS A 90 -14.39 7.03 12.15
CA LYS A 90 -14.41 5.79 12.92
C LYS A 90 -13.12 4.95 12.82
N LEU A 91 -12.22 5.24 11.87
CA LEU A 91 -10.96 4.52 11.65
C LEU A 91 -9.73 5.36 12.01
N GLN A 92 -9.90 6.55 12.59
CA GLN A 92 -8.78 7.44 12.93
C GLN A 92 -7.89 6.88 14.05
N TYR A 93 -8.43 6.00 14.90
CA TYR A 93 -7.66 5.33 15.95
C TYR A 93 -6.72 4.25 15.40
N LEU A 94 -6.93 3.78 14.17
CA LEU A 94 -6.11 2.74 13.55
C LEU A 94 -4.79 3.31 13.02
N SER A 95 -3.72 2.61 13.30
CA SER A 95 -2.36 2.87 12.87
C SER A 95 -2.02 2.15 11.56
N PHE A 96 -0.85 2.43 10.96
CA PHE A 96 -0.41 1.68 9.78
C PHE A 96 -0.27 0.17 10.03
N PRO A 97 0.32 -0.31 11.13
CA PRO A 97 0.34 -1.73 11.48
C PRO A 97 -1.03 -2.42 11.41
N ASP A 98 -2.10 -1.76 11.86
CA ASP A 98 -3.45 -2.35 11.83
C ASP A 98 -3.93 -2.57 10.39
N PHE A 99 -3.77 -1.56 9.53
CA PHE A 99 -4.08 -1.69 8.10
C PHE A 99 -3.17 -2.68 7.38
N TYR A 100 -1.88 -2.72 7.73
CA TYR A 100 -0.91 -3.65 7.18
C TYR A 100 -1.29 -5.09 7.48
N TYR A 101 -1.62 -5.40 8.73
CA TYR A 101 -2.04 -6.73 9.14
C TYR A 101 -3.33 -7.16 8.42
N CYS A 102 -4.32 -6.25 8.35
CA CYS A 102 -5.57 -6.50 7.63
C CYS A 102 -5.32 -6.77 6.13
N ALA A 103 -4.54 -5.91 5.47
CA ALA A 103 -4.23 -6.09 4.05
C ALA A 103 -3.51 -7.41 3.78
N LEU A 104 -2.52 -7.78 4.60
CA LEU A 104 -1.82 -9.06 4.44
C LEU A 104 -2.73 -10.26 4.66
N ALA A 105 -3.63 -10.22 5.65
CA ALA A 105 -4.57 -11.31 5.87
C ALA A 105 -5.46 -11.52 4.63
N ILE A 106 -5.95 -10.44 4.03
CA ILE A 106 -6.76 -10.51 2.80
C ILE A 106 -5.92 -11.04 1.63
N MET A 107 -4.72 -10.51 1.41
CA MET A 107 -3.79 -10.97 0.37
C MET A 107 -3.30 -12.41 0.55
N THR A 108 -3.42 -12.99 1.74
CA THR A 108 -2.95 -14.36 2.00
C THR A 108 -4.09 -15.37 1.92
N HIS A 109 -5.31 -14.95 2.29
CA HIS A 109 -6.43 -15.86 2.47
C HIS A 109 -7.56 -15.68 1.46
N TRP A 110 -7.69 -14.49 0.85
CA TRP A 110 -8.86 -14.12 0.02
C TRP A 110 -8.47 -13.73 -1.41
N THR A 111 -7.18 -13.79 -1.75
CA THR A 111 -6.68 -13.67 -3.12
C THR A 111 -6.13 -15.02 -3.56
N TYR A 112 -6.01 -15.24 -4.86
CA TYR A 112 -5.55 -16.51 -5.40
C TYR A 112 -4.14 -16.86 -4.89
N ALA A 113 -4.00 -18.05 -4.30
CA ALA A 113 -2.75 -18.50 -3.65
C ALA A 113 -1.59 -18.74 -4.65
N GLU A 114 -1.93 -18.92 -5.93
CA GLU A 114 -0.99 -19.02 -7.02
C GLU A 114 -1.34 -17.95 -8.05
N SER A 115 -0.36 -17.10 -8.35
CA SER A 115 -0.38 -16.22 -9.52
C SER A 115 -0.40 -17.06 -10.78
N SER A 116 -1.55 -17.64 -11.09
CA SER A 116 -1.87 -18.13 -12.42
C SER A 116 -1.76 -16.94 -13.39
N PRO A 117 -1.34 -17.14 -14.66
CA PRO A 117 -1.29 -16.08 -15.66
C PRO A 117 -2.59 -15.29 -15.80
N ASP A 118 -3.70 -15.87 -15.33
CA ASP A 118 -5.05 -15.33 -15.44
C ASP A 118 -5.52 -14.54 -14.19
N PHE A 119 -4.75 -14.49 -13.10
CA PHE A 119 -5.19 -13.88 -11.83
C PHE A 119 -4.11 -13.02 -11.15
N ASP A 120 -4.52 -11.81 -10.73
CA ASP A 120 -3.66 -10.84 -10.03
C ASP A 120 -3.86 -10.89 -8.49
N ASP A 121 -2.82 -10.57 -7.72
CA ASP A 121 -2.86 -10.46 -6.23
C ASP A 121 -3.80 -9.33 -5.75
N THR A 122 -4.34 -8.52 -6.68
CA THR A 122 -5.36 -7.50 -6.42
C THR A 122 -6.79 -7.95 -6.77
N ASP A 123 -6.95 -9.16 -7.32
CA ASP A 123 -8.26 -9.76 -7.55
C ASP A 123 -8.69 -10.63 -6.35
N LEU A 124 -9.89 -10.38 -5.86
CA LEU A 124 -10.50 -11.23 -4.82
C LEU A 124 -10.98 -12.53 -5.45
N ASP A 125 -10.66 -13.65 -4.81
CA ASP A 125 -11.15 -14.96 -5.21
C ASP A 125 -12.67 -15.01 -5.04
N ARG A 126 -13.43 -15.20 -6.13
CA ARG A 126 -14.90 -15.19 -6.05
C ARG A 126 -15.45 -16.32 -5.18
N GLU A 127 -14.66 -17.34 -4.88
CA GLU A 127 -15.01 -18.45 -4.00
C GLU A 127 -14.69 -18.18 -2.52
N PHE A 128 -14.05 -17.05 -2.15
CA PHE A 128 -13.68 -16.77 -0.75
C PHE A 128 -14.89 -16.70 0.22
N LEU A 129 -16.10 -16.44 -0.30
CA LEU A 129 -17.34 -16.35 0.48
C LEU A 129 -18.14 -17.67 0.53
N LEU A 130 -17.70 -18.71 -0.18
CA LEU A 130 -18.34 -20.03 -0.23
C LEU A 130 -17.68 -20.98 0.78
#